data_AF-A0A3A0FSU5-F1
#
_entry.id   AF-A0A3A0FSU5-F1
#
_cell.length_a   1.000
_cell.length_b   1.000
_cell.length_c   1.000
_cell.angle_alpha   90.00
_cell.angle_beta   90.00
_cell.angle_gamma   90.00
#
_symmetry.space_group_name_H-M   'P 1'
#
loop_
_entity.id
_entity.type
_entity.pdbx_description
1 polymer ?
#
loop_
_entity_poly.entity_id
_entity_poly.type
_entity_poly.pdbx_seq_one_letter_code
_entity_poly.pdbx_strand_id
1 'polypeptide(L)'
;MRVTLDPAATFQTMQGIGGSAADEGALRGMPEPDRSEVLDLVFGDLAPSVVRLKVRPAIEPVNDDADPAHVNAAGFVAPSDLLWQMAELAQRGDPKRIAAMWTPPAWMKTTNQECCGGTLLPGYDAELAELFSVWLGALADAGTPVDSLSIQNEPEAASPWDANTYTPARMAGVLEAVAQRLAADGHATTLHGPDNAVANFVPIFLPALLAQPSAAARFEAVGFHLYGSTFYPDSSTVAPDVEPVAAAAPPGMPLWMTEFSNTTFQGYGTHDEGVWQAELMHESFQAGVSLYAMWNLYRPGGPGEAAIVIPTTRGTPGYTITPKYWTLRQYSKFVKPGAVRIGATSGDPDLLVSAFRDDAAGQWIAVAINRADAPRWGYFDGIAPPGPPRVVRTSASELGAEIPLDATDRFGDHALLLPARSVTTLVWPRD
;
A
#
# COMPACT_ATOMS: atom_id res chain seq x y z
N MET A 1 -13.33 -29.82 1.27
CA MET A 1 -12.23 -29.64 0.30
C MET A 1 -10.93 -29.61 1.08
N ARG A 2 -9.93 -30.36 0.63
CA ARG A 2 -8.63 -30.42 1.30
C ARG A 2 -7.82 -29.17 0.94
N VAL A 3 -7.22 -28.55 1.94
CA VAL A 3 -6.27 -27.44 1.84
C VAL A 3 -4.98 -27.90 2.50
N THR A 4 -3.90 -27.97 1.73
CA THR A 4 -2.60 -28.44 2.22
C THR A 4 -1.64 -27.27 2.32
N LEU A 5 -1.15 -27.06 3.54
CA LEU A 5 -0.11 -26.09 3.87
C LEU A 5 1.25 -26.79 3.86
N ASP A 6 2.24 -26.21 3.19
CA ASP A 6 3.59 -26.76 3.09
C ASP A 6 4.60 -25.77 3.67
N PRO A 7 5.02 -25.97 4.95
CA PRO A 7 5.97 -25.09 5.60
C PRO A 7 7.41 -25.22 5.06
N ALA A 8 7.71 -26.25 4.25
CA ALA A 8 9.02 -26.44 3.63
C ALA A 8 9.16 -25.63 2.33
N ALA A 9 8.06 -25.41 1.61
CA ALA A 9 8.01 -24.51 0.47
C ALA A 9 7.90 -23.05 0.95
N THR A 10 8.99 -22.29 0.89
CA THR A 10 9.04 -20.89 1.30
C THR A 10 9.25 -19.96 0.11
N PHE A 11 8.71 -18.74 0.20
CA PHE A 11 8.76 -17.75 -0.85
C PHE A 11 9.25 -16.40 -0.31
N GLN A 12 8.62 -15.29 -0.70
CA GLN A 12 9.04 -13.96 -0.27
C GLN A 12 8.73 -13.68 1.20
N THR A 13 9.58 -12.86 1.81
CA THR A 13 9.32 -12.24 3.11
C THR A 13 8.40 -11.03 2.90
N MET A 14 7.32 -10.98 3.67
CA MET A 14 6.37 -9.87 3.65
C MET A 14 7.01 -8.63 4.27
N GLN A 15 6.85 -7.49 3.60
CA GLN A 15 7.42 -6.20 4.00
C GLN A 15 6.36 -5.19 4.43
N GLY A 16 5.09 -5.38 4.03
CA GLY A 16 4.01 -4.57 4.57
C GLY A 16 2.68 -4.76 3.87
N ILE A 17 1.61 -4.43 4.57
CA ILE A 17 0.25 -4.37 4.06
C ILE A 17 -0.42 -3.12 4.62
N GLY A 18 -1.00 -2.30 3.77
CA GLY A 18 -1.63 -1.04 4.17
C GLY A 18 -2.22 -0.28 2.99
N GLY A 19 -1.99 1.04 2.95
CA GLY A 19 -2.49 1.90 1.87
C GLY A 19 -2.10 3.37 2.03
N SER A 20 -2.63 4.23 1.15
CA SER A 20 -2.40 5.68 1.20
C SER A 20 -3.15 6.35 2.35
N ALA A 21 -2.49 7.34 2.94
CA ALA A 21 -3.01 8.26 3.94
C ALA A 21 -2.77 9.71 3.48
N ALA A 22 -3.11 9.99 2.22
CA ALA A 22 -2.79 11.23 1.51
C ALA A 22 -3.84 12.36 1.65
N ASP A 23 -4.85 12.21 2.51
CA ASP A 23 -5.92 13.19 2.71
C ASP A 23 -5.94 13.75 4.14
N GLU A 24 -4.76 13.94 4.72
CA GLU A 24 -4.55 14.25 6.14
C GLU A 24 -5.29 15.51 6.61
N GLY A 25 -5.42 16.52 5.74
CA GLY A 25 -6.17 17.75 6.04
C GLY A 25 -7.68 17.51 6.16
N ALA A 26 -8.25 16.61 5.37
CA ALA A 26 -9.66 16.24 5.47
C ALA A 26 -9.93 15.46 6.75
N LEU A 27 -9.06 14.50 7.09
CA LEU A 27 -9.15 13.74 8.34
C LEU A 27 -9.01 14.65 9.57
N ARG A 28 -8.02 15.56 9.57
CA ARG A 28 -7.86 16.56 10.64
C ARG A 28 -9.08 17.46 10.80
N GLY A 29 -9.75 17.73 9.69
CA GLY A 29 -10.94 18.56 9.60
C GLY A 29 -12.22 17.93 10.17
N MET A 30 -12.23 16.64 10.49
CA MET A 30 -13.38 15.97 11.11
C MET A 30 -13.60 16.45 12.56
N PRO A 31 -14.87 16.55 13.01
CA PRO A 31 -15.18 16.82 14.41
C PRO A 31 -14.92 15.59 15.29
N GLU A 32 -14.77 15.80 16.60
CA GLU A 32 -14.83 14.70 17.57
C GLU A 32 -16.30 14.29 17.82
N PRO A 33 -16.59 13.01 18.10
CA PRO A 33 -15.63 11.90 18.28
C PRO A 33 -15.17 11.23 16.97
N ASP A 34 -15.81 11.53 15.84
CA ASP A 34 -15.59 10.82 14.57
C ASP A 34 -14.13 10.79 14.13
N ARG A 35 -13.39 11.89 14.34
CA ARG A 35 -11.96 11.95 14.01
C ARG A 35 -11.14 10.90 14.79
N SER A 36 -11.31 10.83 16.10
CA SER A 36 -10.62 9.83 16.93
C SER A 36 -11.03 8.41 16.56
N GLU A 37 -12.32 8.19 16.28
CA GLU A 37 -12.82 6.89 15.85
C GLU A 37 -12.20 6.44 14.52
N VAL A 38 -12.11 7.32 13.52
CA VAL A 38 -11.47 7.00 12.24
C VAL A 38 -9.98 6.73 12.42
N LEU A 39 -9.27 7.52 13.25
CA LEU A 39 -7.86 7.27 13.57
C LEU A 39 -7.66 5.91 14.24
N ASP A 40 -8.53 5.55 15.17
CA ASP A 40 -8.47 4.24 15.85
C ASP A 40 -8.80 3.10 14.89
N LEU A 41 -9.77 3.26 13.99
CA LEU A 41 -10.10 2.26 12.97
C LEU A 41 -8.96 2.06 11.97
N VAL A 42 -8.38 3.15 11.47
CA VAL A 42 -7.35 3.11 10.41
C VAL A 42 -5.98 2.75 10.96
N PHE A 43 -5.52 3.38 12.03
CA PHE A 43 -4.15 3.18 12.53
C PHE A 43 -4.09 2.18 13.69
N GLY A 44 -5.20 1.97 14.42
CA GLY A 44 -5.27 1.02 15.53
C GLY A 44 -5.82 -0.36 15.15
N ASP A 45 -6.98 -0.45 14.51
CA ASP A 45 -7.64 -1.75 14.24
C ASP A 45 -7.21 -2.39 12.92
N LEU A 46 -7.15 -1.64 11.81
CA LEU A 46 -6.47 -2.14 10.60
C LEU A 46 -4.99 -2.40 10.88
N ALA A 47 -4.39 -1.58 11.74
CA ALA A 47 -2.97 -1.62 12.12
C ALA A 47 -2.07 -1.89 10.90
N PRO A 48 -2.14 -1.01 9.87
CA PRO A 48 -1.33 -1.19 8.67
C PRO A 48 0.13 -1.26 9.06
N SER A 49 0.91 -2.04 8.32
CA SER A 49 2.36 -2.11 8.49
C SER A 49 3.12 -1.22 7.51
N VAL A 50 2.40 -0.63 6.54
CA VAL A 50 2.89 0.42 5.65
C VAL A 50 1.82 1.50 5.48
N VAL A 51 2.24 2.77 5.47
CA VAL A 51 1.42 3.90 5.02
C VAL A 51 2.11 4.60 3.86
N ARG A 52 1.35 4.90 2.80
CA ARG A 52 1.84 5.69 1.66
C ARG A 52 1.44 7.16 1.85
N LEU A 53 2.43 8.04 1.79
CA LEU A 53 2.30 9.48 2.01
C LEU A 53 2.40 10.23 0.69
N LYS A 54 1.70 11.37 0.61
CA LYS A 54 1.79 12.28 -0.53
C LYS A 54 2.73 13.44 -0.21
N VAL A 55 3.76 13.61 -1.04
CA VAL A 55 4.54 14.84 -1.06
C VAL A 55 3.74 15.91 -1.78
N ARG A 56 3.39 17.00 -1.07
CA ARG A 56 2.57 18.08 -1.63
C ARG A 56 3.46 19.18 -2.20
N PRO A 57 3.16 19.71 -3.40
CA PRO A 57 3.90 20.83 -3.99
C PRO A 57 3.84 22.10 -3.13
N ALA A 58 2.77 22.27 -2.35
CA ALA A 58 2.56 23.44 -1.50
C ALA A 58 3.59 23.64 -0.38
N ILE A 59 4.52 22.70 -0.17
CA ILE A 59 5.67 22.92 0.72
C ILE A 59 6.57 24.06 0.21
N GLU A 60 6.60 24.30 -1.10
CA GLU A 60 7.39 25.36 -1.72
C GLU A 60 6.51 26.12 -2.74
N PRO A 61 5.65 27.03 -2.25
CA PRO A 61 4.67 27.71 -3.09
C PRO A 61 5.30 28.61 -4.16
N VAL A 62 6.50 29.12 -3.88
CA VAL A 62 7.37 29.87 -4.79
C VAL A 62 8.81 29.47 -4.50
N ASN A 63 9.66 29.57 -5.50
CA ASN A 63 11.11 29.39 -5.36
C ASN A 63 11.66 30.23 -4.20
N ASP A 64 12.47 29.61 -3.36
CA ASP A 64 12.91 30.16 -2.08
C ASP A 64 14.00 31.25 -2.22
N ASP A 65 15.00 31.05 -3.08
CA ASP A 65 16.05 32.03 -3.40
C ASP A 65 16.78 31.89 -4.75
N ALA A 66 16.39 30.91 -5.57
CA ALA A 66 16.93 30.59 -6.90
C ALA A 66 18.36 30.02 -6.91
N ASP A 67 18.84 29.55 -5.76
CA ASP A 67 20.09 28.81 -5.63
C ASP A 67 19.86 27.45 -4.94
N PRO A 68 19.70 26.35 -5.71
CA PRO A 68 19.41 25.03 -5.13
C PRO A 68 20.53 24.44 -4.28
N ALA A 69 21.68 25.13 -4.15
CA ALA A 69 22.74 24.76 -3.22
C ALA A 69 22.57 25.39 -1.82
N HIS A 70 21.62 26.31 -1.65
CA HIS A 70 21.39 27.05 -0.43
C HIS A 70 19.90 27.08 -0.07
N VAL A 71 19.54 26.32 0.98
CA VAL A 71 18.16 26.33 1.50
C VAL A 71 17.85 27.67 2.19
N ASN A 72 16.93 28.44 1.62
CA ASN A 72 16.27 29.52 2.34
C ASN A 72 14.99 29.01 3.01
N ALA A 73 15.10 28.61 4.28
CA ALA A 73 13.97 28.05 5.05
C ALA A 73 12.72 28.93 5.10
N ALA A 74 12.83 30.25 4.87
CA ALA A 74 11.68 31.16 4.82
C ALA A 74 10.80 30.97 3.56
N GLY A 75 11.32 30.34 2.51
CA GLY A 75 10.56 29.97 1.31
C GLY A 75 9.69 28.72 1.47
N PHE A 76 9.94 27.92 2.52
CA PHE A 76 9.26 26.65 2.74
C PHE A 76 8.12 26.77 3.77
N VAL A 77 7.02 26.06 3.49
CA VAL A 77 5.85 25.94 4.34
C VAL A 77 5.84 24.57 5.03
N ALA A 78 5.83 24.55 6.35
CA ALA A 78 5.76 23.29 7.10
C ALA A 78 4.49 22.49 6.75
N PRO A 79 4.59 21.17 6.49
CA PRO A 79 3.45 20.33 6.14
C PRO A 79 2.62 19.97 7.40
N SER A 80 1.97 20.96 8.00
CA SER A 80 1.41 20.87 9.36
C SER A 80 0.32 19.80 9.55
N ASP A 81 -0.49 19.53 8.53
CA ASP A 81 -1.49 18.46 8.60
C ASP A 81 -0.83 17.07 8.56
N LEU A 82 0.25 16.91 7.78
CA LEU A 82 1.00 15.66 7.73
C LEU A 82 1.74 15.42 9.04
N LEU A 83 2.40 16.44 9.59
CA LEU A 83 3.05 16.35 10.90
C LEU A 83 2.06 15.98 12.01
N TRP A 84 0.85 16.56 11.98
CA TRP A 84 -0.22 16.16 12.88
C TRP A 84 -0.61 14.68 12.69
N GLN A 85 -0.85 14.24 11.45
CA GLN A 85 -1.20 12.84 11.18
C GLN A 85 -0.11 11.88 11.64
N MET A 86 1.17 12.23 11.44
CA MET A 86 2.30 11.41 11.88
C MET A 86 2.39 11.30 13.40
N ALA A 87 2.05 12.36 14.13
CA ALA A 87 1.93 12.30 15.59
C ALA A 87 0.74 11.43 16.04
N GLU A 88 -0.39 11.45 15.33
CA GLU A 88 -1.54 10.56 15.61
C GLU A 88 -1.25 9.10 15.29
N LEU A 89 -0.51 8.85 14.20
CA LEU A 89 -0.07 7.53 13.80
C LEU A 89 0.88 6.93 14.83
N ALA A 90 1.91 7.68 15.26
CA ALA A 90 2.91 7.23 16.23
C ALA A 90 2.32 6.79 17.59
N GLN A 91 1.12 7.28 17.95
CA GLN A 91 0.40 6.85 19.15
C GLN A 91 -0.24 5.45 19.01
N ARG A 92 -0.41 4.96 17.78
CA ARG A 92 -1.17 3.73 17.45
C ARG A 92 -0.29 2.66 16.80
N GLY A 93 0.83 3.06 16.20
CA GLY A 93 1.81 2.15 15.61
C GLY A 93 2.93 2.90 14.92
N ASP A 94 3.92 2.14 14.44
CA ASP A 94 5.07 2.66 13.70
C ASP A 94 5.21 1.88 12.38
N PRO A 95 4.27 2.04 11.43
CA PRO A 95 4.38 1.38 10.14
C PRO A 95 5.52 1.98 9.33
N LYS A 96 5.98 1.21 8.34
CA LYS A 96 6.84 1.73 7.28
C LYS A 96 6.15 2.91 6.58
N ARG A 97 6.86 4.01 6.41
CA ARG A 97 6.40 5.22 5.74
C ARG A 97 7.04 5.26 4.36
N ILE A 98 6.25 4.95 3.34
CA ILE A 98 6.66 5.16 1.94
C ILE A 98 6.01 6.45 1.44
N ALA A 99 6.66 7.17 0.54
CA ALA A 99 6.14 8.42 0.01
C ALA A 99 6.24 8.48 -1.51
N ALA A 100 5.33 9.20 -2.13
CA ALA A 100 5.40 9.55 -3.54
C ALA A 100 4.99 11.01 -3.77
N MET A 101 5.62 11.66 -4.75
CA MET A 101 5.18 12.96 -5.25
C MET A 101 4.30 12.77 -6.48
N TRP A 102 3.12 13.40 -6.53
CA TRP A 102 2.27 13.39 -7.72
C TRP A 102 2.68 14.44 -8.75
N THR A 103 3.12 15.60 -8.27
CA THR A 103 3.54 16.70 -9.10
C THR A 103 4.52 17.60 -8.35
N PRO A 104 5.58 18.09 -9.01
CA PRO A 104 6.31 19.26 -8.57
C PRO A 104 5.40 20.49 -8.48
N PRO A 105 5.83 21.56 -7.78
CA PRO A 105 5.17 22.86 -7.83
C PRO A 105 4.93 23.33 -9.27
N ALA A 106 3.80 23.99 -9.50
CA ALA A 106 3.40 24.45 -10.83
C ALA A 106 4.52 25.23 -11.54
N TRP A 107 5.22 26.11 -10.83
CA TRP A 107 6.28 26.97 -11.37
C TRP A 107 7.53 26.21 -11.84
N MET A 108 7.72 24.95 -11.42
CA MET A 108 8.79 24.08 -11.92
C MET A 108 8.39 23.30 -13.19
N LYS A 109 7.13 23.40 -13.66
CA LYS A 109 6.58 22.56 -14.72
C LYS A 109 6.41 23.30 -16.04
N THR A 110 6.57 22.57 -17.14
CA THR A 110 6.36 23.08 -18.50
C THR A 110 4.96 23.64 -18.76
N THR A 111 3.96 23.18 -18.01
CA THR A 111 2.55 23.58 -18.12
C THR A 111 2.18 24.72 -17.17
N ASN A 112 3.05 25.06 -16.22
CA ASN A 112 2.74 25.94 -15.10
C ASN A 112 1.44 25.56 -14.35
N GLN A 113 1.19 24.25 -14.22
CA GLN A 113 0.00 23.68 -13.57
C GLN A 113 0.37 22.41 -12.80
N GLU A 114 -0.23 22.19 -11.64
CA GLU A 114 -0.02 20.97 -10.84
C GLU A 114 -0.71 19.74 -11.46
N CYS A 115 -1.83 19.93 -12.16
CA CYS A 115 -2.55 18.85 -12.82
C CYS A 115 -2.04 18.54 -14.23
N CYS A 116 -2.71 17.57 -14.85
CA CYS A 116 -2.86 17.48 -16.30
C CYS A 116 -1.58 17.07 -17.05
N GLY A 117 -0.60 16.56 -16.30
CA GLY A 117 0.71 16.17 -16.81
C GLY A 117 1.64 17.38 -16.94
N GLY A 118 2.33 17.48 -18.08
CA GLY A 118 3.53 18.29 -18.18
C GLY A 118 4.73 17.60 -17.54
N THR A 119 5.91 18.18 -17.66
CA THR A 119 7.14 17.61 -17.09
C THR A 119 7.93 18.67 -16.34
N LEU A 120 8.84 18.25 -15.46
CA LEU A 120 9.77 19.15 -14.79
C LEU A 120 10.65 19.85 -15.83
N LEU A 121 10.70 21.18 -15.74
CA LEU A 121 11.52 22.02 -16.62
C LEU A 121 13.00 21.61 -16.55
N PRO A 122 13.72 21.61 -17.68
CA PRO A 122 15.18 21.45 -17.66
C PRO A 122 15.83 22.51 -16.77
N GLY A 123 16.76 22.09 -15.91
CA GLY A 123 17.46 22.97 -14.98
C GLY A 123 16.88 23.00 -13.55
N TYR A 124 15.69 22.42 -13.33
CA TYR A 124 15.04 22.36 -12.01
C TYR A 124 15.30 21.05 -11.25
N ASP A 125 16.21 20.19 -11.72
CA ASP A 125 16.50 18.89 -11.09
C ASP A 125 17.03 19.06 -9.67
N ALA A 126 17.99 19.97 -9.48
CA ALA A 126 18.60 20.28 -8.19
C ALA A 126 17.61 20.99 -7.25
N GLU A 127 16.77 21.86 -7.82
CA GLU A 127 15.69 22.54 -7.09
C GLU A 127 14.66 21.55 -6.54
N LEU A 128 14.19 20.62 -7.37
CA LEU A 128 13.26 19.60 -6.90
C LEU A 128 13.93 18.69 -5.85
N ALA A 129 15.23 18.42 -5.98
CA ALA A 129 15.99 17.66 -4.99
C ALA A 129 16.09 18.39 -3.65
N GLU A 130 16.21 19.72 -3.65
CA GLU A 130 16.12 20.55 -2.46
C GLU A 130 14.78 20.42 -1.76
N LEU A 131 13.69 20.56 -2.51
CA LEU A 131 12.33 20.43 -1.99
C LEU A 131 12.15 19.08 -1.28
N PHE A 132 12.60 17.98 -1.90
CA PHE A 132 12.57 16.66 -1.25
C PHE A 132 13.42 16.62 0.02
N SER A 133 14.63 17.20 0.01
CA SER A 133 15.49 17.25 1.19
C SER A 133 14.83 18.00 2.35
N VAL A 134 14.24 19.17 2.10
CA VAL A 134 13.55 19.97 3.11
C VAL A 134 12.32 19.22 3.65
N TRP A 135 11.53 18.59 2.77
CA TRP A 135 10.35 17.82 3.18
C TRP A 135 10.70 16.62 4.05
N LEU A 136 11.72 15.85 3.66
CA LEU A 136 12.22 14.71 4.42
C LEU A 136 12.82 15.15 5.76
N GLY A 137 13.58 16.25 5.76
CA GLY A 137 14.16 16.83 6.97
C GLY A 137 13.10 17.24 7.99
N ALA A 138 12.03 17.91 7.53
CA ALA A 138 10.92 18.30 8.41
C ALA A 138 10.24 17.10 9.10
N LEU A 139 10.12 15.95 8.39
CA LEU A 139 9.55 14.73 8.96
C LEU A 139 10.53 13.99 9.89
N ALA A 140 11.82 14.00 9.57
CA ALA A 140 12.86 13.44 10.42
C ALA A 140 13.01 14.21 11.74
N ASP A 141 13.00 15.55 11.68
CA ASP A 141 13.06 16.44 12.85
C ASP A 141 11.86 16.27 13.78
N ALA A 142 10.70 15.90 13.21
CA ALA A 142 9.50 15.56 13.98
C ALA A 142 9.51 14.14 14.57
N GLY A 143 10.57 13.36 14.32
CA GLY A 143 10.72 11.98 14.82
C GLY A 143 9.97 10.93 14.00
N THR A 144 9.51 11.27 12.79
CA THR A 144 8.75 10.39 11.90
C THR A 144 9.37 10.34 10.50
N PRO A 145 10.63 9.90 10.38
CA PRO A 145 11.35 9.89 9.10
C PRO A 145 10.66 8.99 8.08
N VAL A 146 10.76 9.36 6.80
CA VAL A 146 10.26 8.56 5.68
C VAL A 146 11.29 7.49 5.34
N ASP A 147 10.85 6.24 5.27
CA ASP A 147 11.71 5.09 4.99
C ASP A 147 12.10 5.03 3.51
N SER A 148 11.14 5.29 2.63
CA SER A 148 11.29 5.14 1.19
C SER A 148 10.58 6.21 0.38
N LEU A 149 11.22 6.72 -0.67
CA LEU A 149 10.67 7.73 -1.55
C LEU A 149 10.62 7.25 -3.01
N SER A 150 9.46 7.37 -3.64
CA SER A 150 9.32 7.47 -5.09
C SER A 150 9.24 8.95 -5.48
N ILE A 151 10.06 9.38 -6.44
CA ILE A 151 10.10 10.79 -6.85
C ILE A 151 8.90 11.20 -7.72
N GLN A 152 8.14 10.23 -8.23
CA GLN A 152 7.00 10.47 -9.12
C GLN A 152 6.01 9.32 -9.05
N ASN A 153 4.76 9.64 -8.74
CA ASN A 153 3.62 8.78 -8.95
C ASN A 153 3.26 8.73 -10.44
N GLU A 154 3.09 7.54 -11.01
CA GLU A 154 2.57 7.30 -12.36
C GLU A 154 3.25 8.17 -13.44
N PRO A 155 4.58 8.10 -13.58
CA PRO A 155 5.35 8.98 -14.47
C PRO A 155 4.95 8.89 -15.95
N GLU A 156 4.21 7.86 -16.36
CA GLU A 156 3.71 7.69 -17.72
C GLU A 156 2.33 8.35 -17.96
N ALA A 157 1.61 8.73 -16.90
CA ALA A 157 0.19 9.09 -16.98
C ALA A 157 -0.05 10.59 -16.71
N ALA A 158 -0.81 11.22 -17.60
CA ALA A 158 -1.40 12.54 -17.36
C ALA A 158 -2.84 12.38 -16.86
N SER A 159 -3.22 13.14 -15.83
CA SER A 159 -4.52 13.04 -15.17
C SER A 159 -5.11 14.41 -14.87
N PRO A 160 -6.44 14.59 -14.74
CA PRO A 160 -7.04 15.90 -14.46
C PRO A 160 -6.80 16.43 -13.02
N TRP A 161 -6.23 15.59 -12.15
CA TRP A 161 -5.68 15.97 -10.84
C TRP A 161 -4.16 16.07 -10.90
N ASP A 162 -3.50 16.29 -9.76
CA ASP A 162 -2.04 16.37 -9.61
C ASP A 162 -1.35 15.26 -10.41
N ALA A 163 -0.56 15.66 -11.41
CA ALA A 163 0.12 14.73 -12.29
C ALA A 163 1.31 15.40 -12.98
N ASN A 164 2.41 14.68 -13.08
CA ASN A 164 3.60 15.07 -13.82
C ASN A 164 4.15 13.85 -14.54
N THR A 165 4.46 13.99 -15.82
CA THR A 165 4.96 12.91 -16.66
C THR A 165 6.46 13.03 -16.90
N TYR A 166 7.09 11.88 -17.07
CA TYR A 166 8.49 11.78 -17.45
C TYR A 166 8.68 10.75 -18.56
N THR A 167 9.65 11.00 -19.43
CA THR A 167 10.30 9.91 -20.16
C THR A 167 11.27 9.18 -19.22
N PRO A 168 11.63 7.91 -19.48
CA PRO A 168 12.59 7.18 -18.67
C PRO A 168 13.90 7.93 -18.45
N ALA A 169 14.46 8.52 -19.52
CA ALA A 169 15.71 9.27 -19.46
C ALA A 169 15.59 10.56 -18.63
N ARG A 170 14.45 11.26 -18.71
CA ARG A 170 14.23 12.48 -17.92
C ARG A 170 14.09 12.14 -16.43
N MET A 171 13.29 11.11 -16.11
CA MET A 171 13.10 10.67 -14.73
C MET A 171 14.42 10.21 -14.11
N ALA A 172 15.27 9.51 -14.87
CA ALA A 172 16.58 9.07 -14.40
C ALA A 172 17.48 10.24 -13.98
N GLY A 173 17.55 11.30 -14.78
CA GLY A 173 18.35 12.50 -14.42
C GLY A 173 17.84 13.18 -13.14
N VAL A 174 16.52 13.33 -13.00
CA VAL A 174 15.91 13.89 -11.80
C VAL A 174 16.17 13.00 -10.58
N LEU A 175 16.01 11.69 -10.72
CA LEU A 175 16.24 10.73 -9.64
C LEU A 175 17.69 10.72 -9.16
N GLU A 176 18.65 10.84 -10.07
CA GLU A 176 20.06 10.94 -9.71
C GLU A 176 20.34 12.22 -8.92
N ALA A 177 19.79 13.37 -9.33
CA ALA A 177 19.93 14.63 -8.59
C ALA A 177 19.33 14.53 -7.18
N VAL A 178 18.14 13.93 -7.05
CA VAL A 178 17.51 13.66 -5.75
C VAL A 178 18.41 12.76 -4.90
N ALA A 179 18.87 11.63 -5.43
CA ALA A 179 19.72 10.69 -4.70
C ALA A 179 21.04 11.32 -4.21
N GLN A 180 21.66 12.18 -5.02
CA GLN A 180 22.86 12.93 -4.67
C GLN A 180 22.59 13.92 -3.54
N ARG A 181 21.50 14.70 -3.62
CA ARG A 181 21.11 15.63 -2.56
C ARG A 181 20.82 14.89 -1.25
N LEU A 182 20.09 13.77 -1.31
CA LEU A 182 19.82 12.95 -0.12
C LEU A 182 21.12 12.44 0.53
N ALA A 183 22.16 12.15 -0.26
CA ALA A 183 23.47 11.76 0.27
C ALA A 183 24.24 12.92 0.88
N ALA A 184 24.24 14.08 0.21
CA ALA A 184 24.91 15.29 0.70
C ALA A 184 24.33 15.75 2.04
N ASP A 185 23.01 15.68 2.19
CA ASP A 185 22.29 16.18 3.37
C ASP A 185 22.13 15.11 4.47
N GLY A 186 22.62 13.89 4.24
CA GLY A 186 22.64 12.82 5.25
C GLY A 186 21.30 12.12 5.48
N HIS A 187 20.37 12.18 4.52
CA HIS A 187 19.09 11.48 4.60
C HIS A 187 19.27 9.96 4.51
N ALA A 188 18.72 9.25 5.50
CA ALA A 188 18.67 7.79 5.54
C ALA A 188 17.62 7.18 4.59
N THR A 189 16.69 8.01 4.08
CA THR A 189 15.62 7.60 3.17
C THR A 189 16.18 6.88 1.95
N THR A 190 15.61 5.70 1.69
CA THR A 190 15.90 4.89 0.51
C THR A 190 14.95 5.25 -0.64
N LEU A 191 15.14 4.62 -1.80
CA LEU A 191 14.32 4.86 -2.98
C LEU A 191 13.55 3.60 -3.38
N HIS A 192 12.31 3.80 -3.82
CA HIS A 192 11.55 2.80 -4.57
C HIS A 192 10.98 3.45 -5.83
N GLY A 193 10.66 2.64 -6.82
CA GLY A 193 10.10 3.12 -8.08
C GLY A 193 10.13 2.02 -9.15
N PRO A 194 9.69 2.30 -10.39
CA PRO A 194 9.32 3.61 -10.94
C PRO A 194 7.91 4.11 -10.59
N ASP A 195 7.10 3.33 -9.86
CA ASP A 195 5.74 3.72 -9.42
C ASP A 195 4.78 3.98 -10.61
N ASN A 196 4.96 3.22 -11.69
CA ASN A 196 4.12 3.28 -12.88
C ASN A 196 2.68 2.84 -12.56
N ALA A 197 1.69 3.55 -13.14
CA ALA A 197 0.26 3.21 -13.09
C ALA A 197 -0.01 1.81 -13.65
N VAL A 198 0.72 1.48 -14.71
CA VAL A 198 0.60 0.24 -15.45
C VAL A 198 1.91 -0.52 -15.33
N ALA A 199 1.88 -1.67 -14.65
CA ALA A 199 3.04 -2.52 -14.37
C ALA A 199 3.93 -2.81 -15.60
N ASN A 200 3.33 -2.92 -16.80
CA ASN A 200 4.05 -3.15 -18.06
C ASN A 200 4.98 -2.01 -18.49
N PHE A 201 4.89 -0.82 -17.89
CA PHE A 201 5.86 0.26 -18.10
C PHE A 201 7.10 0.14 -17.21
N VAL A 202 7.06 -0.67 -16.14
CA VAL A 202 8.19 -0.84 -15.25
C VAL A 202 9.45 -1.32 -15.99
N PRO A 203 9.40 -2.33 -16.88
CA PRO A 203 10.58 -2.76 -17.64
C PRO A 203 11.15 -1.69 -18.58
N ILE A 204 10.38 -0.63 -18.87
CA ILE A 204 10.81 0.50 -19.72
C ILE A 204 11.53 1.55 -18.87
N PHE A 205 11.03 1.84 -17.66
CA PHE A 205 11.58 2.87 -16.78
C PHE A 205 12.74 2.35 -15.93
N LEU A 206 12.57 1.19 -15.29
CA LEU A 206 13.48 0.68 -14.27
C LEU A 206 14.95 0.60 -14.72
N PRO A 207 15.29 0.12 -15.94
CA PRO A 207 16.69 0.09 -16.38
C PRO A 207 17.34 1.47 -16.46
N ALA A 208 16.60 2.50 -16.86
CA ALA A 208 17.11 3.87 -16.94
C ALA A 208 17.40 4.44 -15.54
N LEU A 209 16.55 4.12 -14.56
CA LEU A 209 16.72 4.54 -13.17
C LEU A 209 17.91 3.84 -12.51
N LEU A 210 18.02 2.52 -12.68
CA LEU A 210 19.11 1.71 -12.10
C LEU A 210 20.47 1.94 -12.78
N ALA A 211 20.50 2.57 -13.95
CA ALA A 211 21.75 3.01 -14.58
C ALA A 211 22.39 4.22 -13.88
N GLN A 212 21.67 4.89 -12.98
CA GLN A 212 22.17 6.05 -12.24
C GLN A 212 22.81 5.61 -10.92
N PRO A 213 24.12 5.88 -10.69
CA PRO A 213 24.86 5.24 -9.62
C PRO A 213 24.40 5.64 -8.22
N SER A 214 24.08 6.92 -7.98
CA SER A 214 23.64 7.38 -6.66
C SER A 214 22.22 6.88 -6.37
N ALA A 215 21.34 6.89 -7.37
CA ALA A 215 20.00 6.33 -7.23
C ALA A 215 20.03 4.81 -7.00
N ALA A 216 20.75 4.05 -7.83
CA ALA A 216 20.83 2.60 -7.74
C ALA A 216 21.36 2.11 -6.39
N ALA A 217 22.32 2.84 -5.80
CA ALA A 217 22.85 2.52 -4.47
C ALA A 217 21.83 2.70 -3.33
N ARG A 218 20.73 3.45 -3.57
CA ARG A 218 19.65 3.71 -2.61
C ARG A 218 18.38 2.92 -2.88
N PHE A 219 18.27 2.20 -4.00
CA PHE A 219 17.07 1.44 -4.35
C PHE A 219 16.85 0.28 -3.40
N GLU A 220 15.68 0.21 -2.77
CA GLU A 220 15.31 -0.91 -1.90
C GLU A 220 14.22 -1.81 -2.49
N ALA A 221 13.44 -1.32 -3.46
CA ALA A 221 12.34 -2.09 -4.04
C ALA A 221 11.90 -1.55 -5.42
N VAL A 222 11.30 -2.44 -6.21
CA VAL A 222 10.59 -2.07 -7.44
C VAL A 222 9.14 -1.77 -7.09
N GLY A 223 8.75 -0.50 -7.19
CA GLY A 223 7.39 -0.01 -6.95
C GLY A 223 6.57 0.10 -8.23
N PHE A 224 5.29 -0.29 -8.17
CA PHE A 224 4.37 -0.27 -9.31
C PHE A 224 2.90 -0.34 -8.87
N HIS A 225 2.00 0.04 -9.76
CA HIS A 225 0.55 -0.07 -9.58
C HIS A 225 -0.03 -1.14 -10.51
N LEU A 226 -1.31 -1.48 -10.30
CA LEU A 226 -2.02 -2.51 -11.07
C LEU A 226 -3.15 -1.95 -11.96
N TYR A 227 -3.17 -0.67 -12.33
CA TYR A 227 -4.25 -0.09 -13.16
C TYR A 227 -4.18 -0.46 -14.66
N GLY A 228 -3.33 -1.43 -15.02
CA GLY A 228 -3.06 -1.86 -16.39
C GLY A 228 -4.05 -2.88 -16.94
N SER A 229 -3.57 -4.10 -17.20
CA SER A 229 -4.40 -5.17 -17.77
C SER A 229 -5.37 -5.76 -16.75
N THR A 230 -5.16 -5.46 -15.46
CA THR A 230 -6.11 -5.75 -14.38
C THR A 230 -7.42 -4.99 -14.57
N PHE A 231 -8.29 -5.59 -15.37
CA PHE A 231 -9.65 -5.14 -15.59
C PHE A 231 -10.54 -5.52 -14.42
N TYR A 232 -11.59 -4.71 -14.27
CA TYR A 232 -12.35 -4.53 -13.04
C TYR A 232 -13.00 -5.77 -12.37
N PRO A 233 -13.09 -6.96 -12.98
CA PRO A 233 -13.52 -8.16 -12.25
C PRO A 233 -12.53 -9.33 -12.23
N ASP A 234 -11.35 -9.24 -12.85
CA ASP A 234 -10.51 -10.43 -13.08
C ASP A 234 -9.17 -10.36 -12.37
N SER A 235 -9.09 -10.94 -11.18
CA SER A 235 -7.86 -11.05 -10.38
C SER A 235 -6.79 -11.93 -11.05
N SER A 236 -7.13 -12.76 -12.04
CA SER A 236 -6.16 -13.62 -12.75
C SER A 236 -5.17 -12.86 -13.64
N THR A 237 -5.42 -11.57 -13.85
CA THR A 237 -4.55 -10.65 -14.61
C THR A 237 -3.39 -10.09 -13.78
N VAL A 238 -3.40 -10.26 -12.45
CA VAL A 238 -2.31 -9.79 -11.57
C VAL A 238 -0.99 -10.49 -11.90
N ALA A 239 -1.00 -11.82 -12.06
CA ALA A 239 0.24 -12.55 -12.35
C ALA A 239 0.88 -12.12 -13.68
N PRO A 240 0.11 -12.01 -14.79
CA PRO A 240 0.60 -11.43 -16.04
C PRO A 240 1.11 -9.98 -15.95
N ASP A 241 0.55 -9.14 -15.08
CA ASP A 241 1.04 -7.77 -14.85
C ASP A 241 2.35 -7.76 -14.03
N VAL A 242 2.50 -8.66 -13.04
CA VAL A 242 3.67 -8.72 -12.15
C VAL A 242 4.85 -9.47 -12.77
N GLU A 243 4.62 -10.46 -13.62
CA GLU A 243 5.68 -11.23 -14.30
C GLU A 243 6.74 -10.35 -15.00
N PRO A 244 6.38 -9.38 -15.87
CA PRO A 244 7.37 -8.52 -16.50
C PRO A 244 8.11 -7.61 -15.50
N VAL A 245 7.45 -7.18 -14.41
CA VAL A 245 8.09 -6.44 -13.32
C VAL A 245 9.16 -7.30 -12.66
N ALA A 246 8.82 -8.53 -12.27
CA ALA A 246 9.73 -9.48 -11.63
C ALA A 246 10.92 -9.82 -12.54
N ALA A 247 10.69 -9.96 -13.85
CA ALA A 247 11.74 -10.23 -14.82
C ALA A 247 12.71 -9.05 -15.02
N ALA A 248 12.24 -7.81 -14.84
CA ALA A 248 13.07 -6.61 -14.93
C ALA A 248 13.80 -6.27 -13.62
N ALA A 249 13.28 -6.75 -12.48
CA ALA A 249 13.84 -6.48 -11.17
C ALA A 249 15.22 -7.15 -10.97
N PRO A 250 16.19 -6.47 -10.33
CA PRO A 250 17.43 -7.10 -9.91
C PRO A 250 17.15 -8.33 -9.01
N PRO A 251 17.97 -9.39 -9.09
CA PRO A 251 17.78 -10.58 -8.28
C PRO A 251 17.69 -10.26 -6.77
N GLY A 252 16.60 -10.71 -6.14
CA GLY A 252 16.35 -10.49 -4.71
C GLY A 252 15.80 -9.12 -4.35
N MET A 253 15.60 -8.22 -5.32
CA MET A 253 14.93 -6.93 -5.06
C MET A 253 13.43 -7.16 -4.80
N PRO A 254 12.89 -6.67 -3.68
CA PRO A 254 11.47 -6.75 -3.36
C PRO A 254 10.57 -6.08 -4.41
N LEU A 255 9.36 -6.63 -4.56
CA LEU A 255 8.32 -6.11 -5.44
C LEU A 255 7.20 -5.49 -4.60
N TRP A 256 6.96 -4.20 -4.81
CA TRP A 256 5.96 -3.42 -4.05
C TRP A 256 4.83 -2.99 -4.96
N MET A 257 3.64 -3.52 -4.69
CA MET A 257 2.42 -2.97 -5.23
C MET A 257 2.04 -1.78 -4.34
N THR A 258 2.33 -0.58 -4.81
CA THR A 258 2.29 0.67 -4.02
C THR A 258 0.95 1.41 -4.13
N GLU A 259 0.13 1.05 -5.10
CA GLU A 259 -1.22 1.57 -5.25
C GLU A 259 -2.09 0.68 -6.14
N PHE A 260 -3.28 0.37 -5.63
CA PHE A 260 -4.39 -0.06 -6.46
C PHE A 260 -5.72 0.17 -5.75
N SER A 261 -6.73 0.55 -6.51
CA SER A 261 -8.12 0.45 -6.08
C SER A 261 -9.01 0.20 -7.27
N ASN A 262 -10.18 -0.35 -6.99
CA ASN A 262 -11.26 -0.37 -7.95
C ASN A 262 -12.58 -0.21 -7.21
N THR A 263 -13.46 0.56 -7.84
CA THR A 263 -14.85 0.74 -7.49
C THR A 263 -15.73 0.49 -8.72
N THR A 264 -16.89 -0.15 -8.55
CA THR A 264 -17.95 -0.13 -9.59
C THR A 264 -18.70 1.21 -9.63
N PHE A 265 -18.24 2.20 -8.85
CA PHE A 265 -18.87 3.49 -8.59
C PHE A 265 -20.27 3.37 -7.94
N GLN A 266 -20.59 2.24 -7.33
CA GLN A 266 -21.85 2.01 -6.62
C GLN A 266 -21.71 2.31 -5.12
N GLY A 267 -22.42 3.33 -4.63
CA GLY A 267 -22.55 3.62 -3.20
C GLY A 267 -21.20 3.70 -2.47
N TYR A 268 -21.06 3.07 -1.30
CA TYR A 268 -19.77 2.98 -0.59
C TYR A 268 -19.08 1.62 -0.81
N GLY A 269 -19.32 1.05 -1.98
CA GLY A 269 -18.87 -0.26 -2.39
C GLY A 269 -19.77 -1.42 -1.95
N THR A 270 -19.53 -2.58 -2.54
CA THR A 270 -20.29 -3.82 -2.27
C THR A 270 -19.43 -4.87 -1.56
N HIS A 271 -20.09 -5.85 -0.94
CA HIS A 271 -19.39 -6.97 -0.31
C HIS A 271 -18.50 -7.73 -1.30
N ASP A 272 -18.99 -7.96 -2.51
CA ASP A 272 -18.23 -8.64 -3.57
C ASP A 272 -16.98 -7.86 -3.98
N GLU A 273 -17.04 -6.52 -4.02
CA GLU A 273 -15.85 -5.69 -4.24
C GLU A 273 -14.82 -5.79 -3.11
N GLY A 274 -15.28 -6.02 -1.88
CA GLY A 274 -14.40 -6.31 -0.75
C GLY A 274 -13.72 -7.67 -0.92
N VAL A 275 -14.48 -8.72 -1.25
CA VAL A 275 -13.94 -10.07 -1.50
C VAL A 275 -12.94 -10.04 -2.65
N TRP A 276 -13.25 -9.34 -3.74
CA TRP A 276 -12.37 -9.23 -4.88
C TRP A 276 -11.08 -8.44 -4.57
N GLN A 277 -11.11 -7.46 -3.67
CA GLN A 277 -9.88 -6.87 -3.13
C GLN A 277 -8.99 -7.92 -2.42
N ALA A 278 -9.59 -8.83 -1.64
CA ALA A 278 -8.83 -9.91 -1.01
C ALA A 278 -8.25 -10.89 -2.06
N GLU A 279 -8.96 -11.15 -3.15
CA GLU A 279 -8.45 -11.94 -4.28
C GLU A 279 -7.24 -11.26 -4.91
N LEU A 280 -7.30 -9.96 -5.18
CA LEU A 280 -6.15 -9.21 -5.72
C LEU A 280 -4.93 -9.26 -4.79
N MET A 281 -5.14 -9.13 -3.48
CA MET A 281 -4.06 -9.32 -2.51
C MET A 281 -3.47 -10.72 -2.56
N HIS A 282 -4.35 -11.75 -2.60
CA HIS A 282 -3.93 -13.14 -2.74
C HIS A 282 -3.06 -13.32 -3.99
N GLU A 283 -3.57 -12.97 -5.17
CA GLU A 283 -2.86 -13.14 -6.44
C GLU A 283 -1.56 -12.33 -6.49
N SER A 284 -1.54 -11.12 -5.91
CA SER A 284 -0.31 -10.32 -5.77
C SER A 284 0.77 -11.08 -4.98
N PHE A 285 0.40 -11.69 -3.86
CA PHE A 285 1.33 -12.47 -3.05
C PHE A 285 1.74 -13.77 -3.75
N GLN A 286 0.85 -14.42 -4.51
CA GLN A 286 1.23 -15.57 -5.34
C GLN A 286 2.24 -15.19 -6.42
N ALA A 287 2.14 -13.97 -6.97
CA ALA A 287 3.07 -13.41 -7.95
C ALA A 287 4.38 -12.87 -7.36
N GLY A 288 4.58 -12.96 -6.05
CA GLY A 288 5.84 -12.57 -5.38
C GLY A 288 5.87 -11.15 -4.83
N VAL A 289 4.75 -10.42 -4.84
CA VAL A 289 4.64 -9.11 -4.18
C VAL A 289 4.89 -9.28 -2.67
N SER A 290 5.76 -8.45 -2.11
CA SER A 290 6.12 -8.45 -0.69
C SER A 290 5.49 -7.31 0.08
N LEU A 291 5.12 -6.21 -0.59
CA LEU A 291 4.40 -5.09 0.00
C LEU A 291 3.17 -4.75 -0.82
N TYR A 292 2.01 -4.66 -0.15
CA TYR A 292 0.74 -4.29 -0.78
C TYR A 292 0.16 -3.04 -0.11
N ALA A 293 0.05 -1.95 -0.86
CA ALA A 293 -0.65 -0.74 -0.43
C ALA A 293 -1.88 -0.54 -1.32
N MET A 294 -3.09 -0.71 -0.74
CA MET A 294 -4.30 -0.27 -1.43
C MET A 294 -4.29 1.24 -1.63
N TRP A 295 -5.16 1.77 -2.49
CA TRP A 295 -5.20 3.21 -2.72
C TRP A 295 -5.50 3.98 -1.43
N ASN A 296 -6.75 4.06 -0.94
CA ASN A 296 -7.04 4.90 0.23
C ASN A 296 -7.38 4.09 1.48
N LEU A 297 -6.63 4.29 2.56
CA LEU A 297 -7.07 3.84 3.89
C LEU A 297 -8.27 4.67 4.36
N TYR A 298 -8.26 5.97 4.07
CA TYR A 298 -9.42 6.83 4.20
C TYR A 298 -9.42 7.87 3.06
N ARG A 299 -10.59 8.41 2.70
CA ARG A 299 -10.71 9.47 1.68
C ARG A 299 -11.95 10.35 1.86
N PRO A 300 -11.88 11.67 1.62
CA PRO A 300 -13.06 12.53 1.54
C PRO A 300 -13.90 12.24 0.29
N GLY A 301 -15.14 11.81 0.50
CA GLY A 301 -16.11 11.52 -0.56
C GLY A 301 -15.70 10.39 -1.51
N GLY A 302 -16.50 10.22 -2.58
CA GLY A 302 -16.30 9.21 -3.62
C GLY A 302 -16.82 7.81 -3.25
N PRO A 303 -17.35 7.05 -4.22
CA PRO A 303 -17.86 5.71 -3.95
C PRO A 303 -16.73 4.67 -3.82
N GLY A 304 -16.63 4.00 -2.68
CA GLY A 304 -15.96 2.68 -2.53
C GLY A 304 -14.44 2.61 -2.76
N GLU A 305 -13.74 3.70 -3.09
CA GLU A 305 -12.29 3.67 -3.38
C GLU A 305 -11.38 3.65 -2.13
N ALA A 306 -11.98 3.66 -0.94
CA ALA A 306 -11.27 3.71 0.34
C ALA A 306 -11.77 2.63 1.30
N ALA A 307 -10.95 2.28 2.31
CA ALA A 307 -11.43 1.47 3.43
C ALA A 307 -12.42 2.26 4.30
N ILE A 308 -12.20 3.57 4.48
CA ILE A 308 -13.15 4.47 5.16
C ILE A 308 -13.41 5.70 4.30
N VAL A 309 -14.68 6.01 4.04
CA VAL A 309 -15.06 7.28 3.39
C VAL A 309 -15.44 8.29 4.45
N ILE A 310 -14.79 9.45 4.40
CA ILE A 310 -15.00 10.58 5.31
C ILE A 310 -15.67 11.75 4.58
N PRO A 311 -16.21 12.76 5.28
CA PRO A 311 -16.88 13.89 4.65
C PRO A 311 -15.91 14.78 3.87
N THR A 312 -16.39 15.39 2.79
CA THR A 312 -15.62 16.37 2.00
C THR A 312 -15.59 17.75 2.64
N THR A 313 -16.55 18.06 3.51
CA THR A 313 -16.68 19.37 4.15
C THR A 313 -16.17 19.31 5.60
N ARG A 314 -15.22 20.19 5.92
CA ARG A 314 -14.67 20.34 7.27
C ARG A 314 -15.77 20.53 8.32
N GLY A 315 -15.64 19.87 9.47
CA GLY A 315 -16.59 19.95 10.59
C GLY A 315 -17.92 19.22 10.36
N THR A 316 -18.08 18.52 9.23
CA THR A 316 -19.24 17.65 9.00
C THR A 316 -19.00 16.33 9.74
N PRO A 317 -19.94 15.86 10.57
CA PRO A 317 -19.83 14.58 11.26
C PRO A 317 -20.16 13.40 10.33
N GLY A 318 -19.79 12.20 10.78
CA GLY A 318 -20.05 10.91 10.15
C GLY A 318 -18.92 10.41 9.27
N TYR A 319 -18.86 9.09 9.10
CA TYR A 319 -17.99 8.38 8.18
C TYR A 319 -18.65 7.07 7.75
N THR A 320 -18.13 6.40 6.73
CA THR A 320 -18.61 5.09 6.27
C THR A 320 -17.44 4.11 6.18
N ILE A 321 -17.54 3.01 6.92
CA ILE A 321 -16.65 1.85 6.78
C ILE A 321 -17.11 1.06 5.55
N THR A 322 -16.23 0.90 4.56
CA THR A 322 -16.55 0.14 3.34
C THR A 322 -16.26 -1.35 3.51
N PRO A 323 -16.80 -2.23 2.66
CA PRO A 323 -16.44 -3.65 2.69
C PRO A 323 -14.94 -3.93 2.53
N LYS A 324 -14.21 -3.05 1.84
CA LYS A 324 -12.74 -3.14 1.66
C LYS A 324 -11.98 -3.04 2.99
N TYR A 325 -12.51 -2.30 3.96
CA TYR A 325 -11.95 -2.28 5.32
C TYR A 325 -11.86 -3.68 5.90
N TRP A 326 -12.96 -4.43 5.83
CA TRP A 326 -13.07 -5.74 6.48
C TRP A 326 -12.26 -6.82 5.79
N THR A 327 -12.02 -6.69 4.48
CA THR A 327 -11.19 -7.65 3.73
C THR A 327 -9.70 -7.30 3.77
N LEU A 328 -9.32 -6.01 3.75
CA LEU A 328 -7.95 -5.58 4.04
C LEU A 328 -7.52 -6.05 5.44
N ARG A 329 -8.40 -5.90 6.43
CA ARG A 329 -8.15 -6.29 7.83
C ARG A 329 -7.82 -7.78 7.99
N GLN A 330 -8.36 -8.64 7.13
CA GLN A 330 -8.07 -10.09 7.15
C GLN A 330 -6.61 -10.41 6.82
N TYR A 331 -5.89 -9.46 6.24
CA TYR A 331 -4.46 -9.55 5.98
C TYR A 331 -3.66 -8.62 6.90
N SER A 332 -3.94 -7.31 6.88
CA SER A 332 -3.10 -6.28 7.53
C SER A 332 -2.92 -6.52 9.04
N LYS A 333 -3.95 -7.06 9.70
CA LYS A 333 -3.92 -7.32 11.14
C LYS A 333 -3.05 -8.51 11.53
N PHE A 334 -2.89 -9.49 10.63
CA PHE A 334 -2.30 -10.80 10.95
C PHE A 334 -0.95 -11.01 10.25
N VAL A 335 -0.82 -10.62 8.99
CA VAL A 335 0.41 -10.80 8.22
C VAL A 335 1.31 -9.57 8.45
N LYS A 336 2.27 -9.70 9.37
CA LYS A 336 3.18 -8.62 9.75
C LYS A 336 4.52 -8.67 8.99
N PRO A 337 5.26 -7.55 8.91
CA PRO A 337 6.58 -7.54 8.29
C PRO A 337 7.49 -8.59 8.91
N GLY A 338 8.24 -9.31 8.07
CA GLY A 338 9.07 -10.44 8.49
C GLY A 338 8.39 -11.80 8.39
N ALA A 339 7.05 -11.87 8.30
CA ALA A 339 6.36 -13.12 7.98
C ALA A 339 6.80 -13.64 6.61
N VAL A 340 7.00 -14.95 6.48
CA VAL A 340 7.43 -15.60 5.23
C VAL A 340 6.23 -16.31 4.61
N ARG A 341 5.94 -16.04 3.33
CA ARG A 341 4.89 -16.79 2.61
C ARG A 341 5.34 -18.24 2.45
N ILE A 342 4.46 -19.18 2.76
CA ILE A 342 4.68 -20.63 2.63
C ILE A 342 3.75 -21.23 1.58
N GLY A 343 4.00 -22.49 1.21
CA GLY A 343 3.14 -23.24 0.30
C GLY A 343 1.73 -23.41 0.87
N ALA A 344 0.73 -23.17 0.02
CA ALA A 344 -0.66 -23.49 0.30
C ALA A 344 -1.35 -23.89 -0.99
N THR A 345 -2.05 -25.02 -0.99
CA THR A 345 -2.80 -25.50 -2.15
C THR A 345 -4.20 -25.92 -1.73
N SER A 346 -5.19 -25.67 -2.58
CA SER A 346 -6.58 -26.07 -2.38
C SER A 346 -7.00 -27.06 -3.46
N GLY A 347 -7.73 -28.10 -3.08
CA GLY A 347 -8.37 -29.02 -4.02
C GLY A 347 -9.62 -28.45 -4.71
N ASP A 348 -10.02 -27.21 -4.40
CA ASP A 348 -11.15 -26.50 -5.00
C ASP A 348 -10.66 -25.17 -5.58
N PRO A 349 -10.81 -24.92 -6.89
CA PRO A 349 -10.34 -23.68 -7.52
C PRO A 349 -11.11 -22.43 -7.06
N ASP A 350 -12.28 -22.57 -6.45
CA ASP A 350 -13.04 -21.45 -5.88
C ASP A 350 -12.69 -21.16 -4.41
N LEU A 351 -11.69 -21.88 -3.88
CA LEU A 351 -11.14 -21.65 -2.56
C LEU A 351 -9.66 -21.28 -2.68
N LEU A 352 -9.39 -19.98 -2.72
CA LEU A 352 -8.03 -19.45 -2.75
C LEU A 352 -7.46 -19.45 -1.33
N VAL A 353 -6.20 -19.85 -1.16
CA VAL A 353 -5.55 -19.88 0.16
C VAL A 353 -4.12 -19.38 0.06
N SER A 354 -3.81 -18.32 0.79
CA SER A 354 -2.43 -17.90 1.07
C SER A 354 -2.09 -18.26 2.51
N ALA A 355 -0.82 -18.63 2.77
CA ALA A 355 -0.36 -18.98 4.10
C ALA A 355 1.01 -18.39 4.40
N PHE A 356 1.26 -18.14 5.68
CA PHE A 356 2.42 -17.42 6.17
C PHE A 356 2.94 -18.04 7.46
N ARG A 357 4.26 -18.03 7.62
CA ARG A 357 4.96 -18.32 8.87
C ARG A 357 5.43 -17.01 9.47
N ASP A 358 4.97 -16.69 10.67
CA ASP A 358 5.49 -15.57 11.44
C ASP A 358 6.39 -16.13 12.55
N ASP A 359 7.70 -16.02 12.34
CA ASP A 359 8.68 -16.52 13.29
C ASP A 359 8.76 -15.65 14.55
N ALA A 360 8.55 -14.34 14.43
CA ALA A 360 8.62 -13.40 15.55
C ALA A 360 7.40 -13.52 16.47
N ALA A 361 6.22 -13.74 15.90
CA ALA A 361 4.99 -13.94 16.66
C ALA A 361 4.78 -15.39 17.13
N GLY A 362 5.55 -16.35 16.60
CA GLY A 362 5.35 -17.77 16.87
C GLY A 362 4.00 -18.27 16.34
N GLN A 363 3.68 -17.93 15.09
CA GLN A 363 2.36 -18.21 14.50
C GLN A 363 2.43 -18.78 13.08
N TRP A 364 1.44 -19.62 12.77
CA TRP A 364 1.04 -19.92 11.39
C TRP A 364 -0.23 -19.15 11.06
N ILE A 365 -0.29 -18.58 9.86
CA ILE A 365 -1.44 -17.81 9.40
C ILE A 365 -1.90 -18.39 8.06
N ALA A 366 -3.19 -18.60 7.87
CA ALA A 366 -3.78 -18.87 6.57
C ALA A 366 -4.95 -17.92 6.32
N VAL A 367 -5.02 -17.34 5.14
CA VAL A 367 -6.16 -16.54 4.67
C VAL A 367 -6.84 -17.30 3.55
N ALA A 368 -8.08 -17.71 3.79
CA ALA A 368 -8.90 -18.48 2.87
C ALA A 368 -10.02 -17.61 2.28
N ILE A 369 -10.10 -17.55 0.96
CA ILE A 369 -11.10 -16.76 0.22
C ILE A 369 -12.01 -17.75 -0.52
N ASN A 370 -13.27 -17.83 -0.10
CA ASN A 370 -14.29 -18.57 -0.83
C ASN A 370 -14.98 -17.62 -1.82
N ARG A 371 -14.68 -17.76 -3.10
CA ARG A 371 -15.31 -16.95 -4.15
C ARG A 371 -16.58 -17.56 -4.72
N ALA A 372 -16.97 -18.77 -4.28
CA ALA A 372 -18.19 -19.40 -4.75
C ALA A 372 -19.45 -18.76 -4.12
N ASP A 373 -20.57 -18.85 -4.84
CA ASP A 373 -21.90 -18.44 -4.36
C ASP A 373 -22.52 -19.44 -3.36
N ALA A 374 -21.75 -20.43 -2.91
CA ALA A 374 -22.18 -21.41 -1.91
C ALA A 374 -21.08 -21.66 -0.87
N PRO A 375 -21.44 -22.04 0.36
CA PRO A 375 -20.46 -22.39 1.37
C PRO A 375 -19.53 -23.54 0.94
N ARG A 376 -18.31 -23.55 1.47
CA ARG A 376 -17.31 -24.60 1.26
C ARG A 376 -16.76 -25.06 2.60
N TRP A 377 -16.63 -26.37 2.79
CA TRP A 377 -15.85 -26.91 3.89
C TRP A 377 -14.37 -26.90 3.50
N GLY A 378 -13.51 -26.19 4.23
CA GLY A 378 -12.06 -26.25 4.09
C GLY A 378 -11.46 -27.14 5.17
N TYR A 379 -10.69 -28.17 4.79
CA TYR A 379 -9.95 -29.04 5.69
C TYR A 379 -8.45 -28.69 5.59
N PHE A 380 -7.90 -28.02 6.61
CA PHE A 380 -6.55 -27.48 6.63
C PHE A 380 -5.56 -28.45 7.28
N ASP A 381 -4.60 -28.95 6.50
CA ASP A 381 -3.56 -29.88 6.96
C ASP A 381 -2.14 -29.46 6.51
N GLY A 382 -1.15 -30.28 6.86
CA GLY A 382 0.26 -30.07 6.48
C GLY A 382 1.11 -29.26 7.48
N ILE A 383 0.47 -28.72 8.53
CA ILE A 383 1.13 -28.18 9.73
C ILE A 383 0.66 -28.94 10.98
N ALA A 384 1.45 -28.87 12.05
CA ALA A 384 1.15 -29.49 13.35
C ALA A 384 1.18 -28.44 14.47
N PRO A 385 0.15 -27.58 14.59
CA PRO A 385 0.10 -26.55 15.61
C PRO A 385 -0.19 -27.16 17.01
N PRO A 386 0.38 -26.61 18.10
CA PRO A 386 0.15 -27.09 19.46
C PRO A 386 -1.25 -26.79 20.01
N GLY A 387 -2.07 -26.02 19.29
CA GLY A 387 -3.42 -25.65 19.70
C GLY A 387 -4.31 -25.28 18.51
N PRO A 388 -5.62 -25.07 18.76
CA PRO A 388 -6.56 -24.72 17.71
C PRO A 388 -6.30 -23.29 17.18
N PRO A 389 -6.79 -22.96 15.97
CA PRO A 389 -6.64 -21.62 15.44
C PRO A 389 -7.59 -20.64 16.12
N ARG A 390 -7.19 -19.38 16.20
CA ARG A 390 -8.15 -18.26 16.22
C ARG A 390 -8.71 -18.07 14.82
N VAL A 391 -10.02 -17.88 14.69
CA VAL A 391 -10.72 -17.74 13.40
C VAL A 391 -11.39 -16.39 13.34
N VAL A 392 -11.08 -15.61 12.30
CA VAL A 392 -11.71 -14.32 12.02
C VAL A 392 -12.33 -14.35 10.63
N ARG A 393 -13.58 -13.94 10.50
CA ARG A 393 -14.36 -14.11 9.28
C ARG A 393 -15.01 -12.80 8.82
N THR A 394 -14.95 -12.58 7.52
CA THR A 394 -15.63 -11.51 6.80
C THR A 394 -16.52 -12.12 5.72
N SER A 395 -17.83 -11.93 5.83
CA SER A 395 -18.88 -12.38 4.91
C SER A 395 -19.94 -11.28 4.78
N ALA A 396 -20.98 -11.49 3.98
CA ALA A 396 -22.05 -10.49 3.82
C ALA A 396 -22.78 -10.15 5.14
N SER A 397 -22.73 -11.03 6.15
CA SER A 397 -23.36 -10.85 7.45
C SER A 397 -22.39 -10.77 8.63
N GLU A 398 -21.09 -11.07 8.41
CA GLU A 398 -20.06 -11.09 9.45
C GLU A 398 -18.96 -10.12 9.05
N LEU A 399 -18.70 -9.10 9.87
CA LEU A 399 -17.74 -8.04 9.54
C LEU A 399 -16.50 -8.17 10.44
N GLY A 400 -15.50 -8.93 9.98
CA GLY A 400 -14.29 -9.21 10.75
C GLY A 400 -14.56 -9.88 12.10
N ALA A 401 -15.60 -10.72 12.16
CA ALA A 401 -16.09 -11.36 13.37
C ALA A 401 -15.17 -12.49 13.82
N GLU A 402 -14.89 -12.56 15.12
CA GLU A 402 -14.21 -13.71 15.71
C GLU A 402 -15.21 -14.86 15.88
N ILE A 403 -14.86 -16.04 15.35
CA ILE A 403 -15.77 -17.19 15.31
C ILE A 403 -15.40 -18.15 16.45
N PRO A 404 -16.30 -18.35 17.43
CA PRO A 404 -16.11 -19.35 18.46
C PRO A 404 -15.97 -20.74 17.86
N LEU A 405 -14.98 -21.49 18.35
CA LEU A 405 -14.62 -22.80 17.82
C LEU A 405 -15.62 -23.92 18.14
N ASP A 406 -16.65 -23.63 18.94
CA ASP A 406 -17.73 -24.51 19.38
C ASP A 406 -19.04 -24.31 18.59
N ALA A 407 -19.07 -23.37 17.63
CA ALA A 407 -20.18 -23.20 16.72
C ALA A 407 -20.29 -24.39 15.74
N THR A 408 -21.48 -24.64 15.20
CA THR A 408 -21.83 -25.70 14.22
C THR A 408 -21.01 -25.71 12.91
N ASP A 409 -20.04 -24.81 12.80
CA ASP A 409 -19.19 -24.52 11.65
C ASP A 409 -17.86 -25.27 11.67
N ARG A 410 -17.65 -26.18 12.64
CA ARG A 410 -16.45 -27.02 12.74
C ARG A 410 -16.80 -28.51 12.73
N PHE A 411 -16.01 -29.29 12.00
CA PHE A 411 -16.05 -30.75 12.06
C PHE A 411 -14.66 -31.32 12.33
N GLY A 412 -14.40 -31.73 13.58
CA GLY A 412 -13.07 -32.14 14.04
C GLY A 412 -12.06 -30.99 14.08
N ASP A 413 -10.76 -31.28 14.21
CA ASP A 413 -9.77 -30.23 14.51
C ASP A 413 -9.34 -29.36 13.31
N HIS A 414 -9.71 -29.75 12.09
CA HIS A 414 -9.13 -29.18 10.87
C HIS A 414 -10.16 -28.73 9.82
N ALA A 415 -11.45 -29.02 10.01
CA ALA A 415 -12.49 -28.62 9.05
C ALA A 415 -13.26 -27.38 9.53
N LEU A 416 -13.34 -26.36 8.68
CA LEU A 416 -14.07 -25.13 8.92
C LEU A 416 -15.05 -24.85 7.77
N LEU A 417 -16.28 -24.45 8.10
CA LEU A 417 -17.23 -23.93 7.13
C LEU A 417 -16.83 -22.50 6.73
N LEU A 418 -16.62 -22.29 5.44
CA LEU A 418 -16.33 -21.00 4.82
C LEU A 418 -17.59 -20.55 4.08
N PRO A 419 -18.28 -19.48 4.53
CA PRO A 419 -19.49 -19.01 3.86
C PRO A 419 -19.25 -18.65 2.40
N ALA A 420 -20.34 -18.59 1.61
CA ALA A 420 -20.28 -18.07 0.25
C ALA A 420 -19.71 -16.65 0.24
N ARG A 421 -18.93 -16.31 -0.79
CA ARG A 421 -18.32 -14.98 -0.96
C ARG A 421 -17.69 -14.48 0.35
N SER A 422 -16.69 -15.15 0.88
CA SER A 422 -16.12 -14.79 2.20
C SER A 422 -14.61 -14.85 2.24
N VAL A 423 -14.04 -14.13 3.21
CA VAL A 423 -12.62 -14.13 3.54
C VAL A 423 -12.51 -14.55 5.00
N THR A 424 -11.71 -15.58 5.27
CA THR A 424 -11.52 -16.13 6.62
C THR A 424 -10.04 -16.26 6.92
N THR A 425 -9.60 -15.67 8.02
CA THR A 425 -8.22 -15.79 8.51
C THR A 425 -8.16 -16.74 9.69
N LEU A 426 -7.28 -17.72 9.60
CA LEU A 426 -6.97 -18.69 10.64
C LEU A 426 -5.55 -18.40 11.16
N VAL A 427 -5.41 -18.30 12.48
CA VAL A 427 -4.12 -18.05 13.14
C VAL A 427 -3.88 -19.14 14.18
N TRP A 428 -2.90 -20.01 13.93
CA TRP A 428 -2.50 -21.04 14.87
C TRP A 428 -1.23 -20.64 15.63
N PRO A 429 -1.09 -21.03 16.91
CA PRO A 429 0.21 -20.97 17.58
C PRO A 429 1.23 -21.88 16.87
N ARG A 430 2.51 -21.59 17.08
CA ARG A 430 3.65 -22.35 16.58
C ARG A 430 4.72 -22.44 17.68
N ASP A 431 5.37 -23.60 17.76
CA ASP A 431 6.50 -23.85 18.66
C ASP A 431 7.80 -23.13 18.24
#